data_AF-A0A7S0TZU4-F1
#
_entry.id   AF-A0A7S0TZU4-F1
#
_cell.length_a   1.000
_cell.length_b   1.000
_cell.length_c   1.000
_cell.angle_alpha   90.00
_cell.angle_beta   90.00
_cell.angle_gamma   90.00
#
_symmetry.space_group_name_H-M   'P 1'
#
loop_
_entity.id
_entity.type
_entity.pdbx_description
1 polymer ?
#
loop_
_entity_poly.entity_id
_entity_poly.type
_entity_poly.pdbx_seq_one_letter_code
_entity_poly.pdbx_strand_id
1 'polypeptide(L)'
;FGTLEGAGVMMNTTHMRCQAPQIQRKDYSAEVLRLGVLGVEVLPDDWVAQPVQSYAVEVSFDAQTYTSSGITYTYYPSPQVDLLTPSSGSKGDATVIVVLNGANFRDDIANPRCRFGVGGPMLEASFLSSRAMMCRPQTVDMGQRVLVEVSLNGYDFEVHKSAAYSFFGVAPVPVSARLSESYCELDIEFDVLT
;
A
#
# COMPACT_ATOMS: atom_id res chain seq x y z
N PHE A 1 31.72 0.96 -7.43
CA PHE A 1 30.97 0.39 -6.31
C PHE A 1 29.54 0.88 -6.43
N GLY A 2 28.58 -0.03 -6.54
CA GLY A 2 27.15 0.30 -6.73
C GLY A 2 26.33 -0.27 -5.59
N THR A 3 25.20 0.35 -5.32
CA THR A 3 24.18 -0.17 -4.39
C THR A 3 23.25 -1.07 -5.20
N LEU A 4 22.96 -2.27 -4.68
CA LEU A 4 21.98 -3.18 -5.25
C LEU A 4 20.77 -3.23 -4.31
N GLU A 5 19.58 -3.06 -4.86
CA GLU A 5 18.32 -3.25 -4.14
C GLU A 5 17.81 -4.66 -4.41
N GLY A 6 17.32 -5.34 -3.37
CA GLY A 6 16.83 -6.70 -3.45
C GLY A 6 15.73 -6.95 -2.42
N ALA A 7 14.82 -7.88 -2.72
CA ALA A 7 13.77 -8.27 -1.79
C ALA A 7 14.33 -9.18 -0.69
N GLY A 8 13.89 -8.94 0.55
CA GLY A 8 14.26 -9.74 1.72
C GLY A 8 13.03 -10.17 2.53
N VAL A 9 13.12 -11.33 3.14
CA VAL A 9 12.11 -11.89 4.04
C VAL A 9 12.73 -12.07 5.43
N MET A 10 12.13 -11.45 6.43
CA MET A 10 12.51 -11.67 7.83
C MET A 10 12.09 -13.09 8.23
N MET A 11 13.06 -13.90 8.64
CA MET A 11 12.84 -15.25 9.14
C MET A 11 12.49 -15.24 10.63
N ASN A 12 13.05 -14.29 11.38
CA ASN A 12 12.69 -13.95 12.76
C ASN A 12 13.16 -12.51 13.07
N THR A 13 13.18 -12.10 14.34
CA THR A 13 13.59 -10.74 14.74
C THR A 13 15.07 -10.42 14.51
N THR A 14 15.94 -11.42 14.39
CA THR A 14 17.40 -11.26 14.26
C THR A 14 17.95 -11.78 12.92
N HIS A 15 17.12 -12.36 12.06
CA HIS A 15 17.56 -13.05 10.85
C HIS A 15 16.68 -12.71 9.64
N MET A 16 17.30 -12.26 8.55
CA MET A 16 16.68 -12.01 7.25
C MET A 16 17.33 -12.86 6.18
N ARG A 17 16.52 -13.35 5.25
CA ARG A 17 17.01 -13.94 4.00
C ARG A 17 16.67 -13.03 2.84
N CYS A 18 17.68 -12.59 2.11
CA CYS A 18 17.53 -11.84 0.87
C CYS A 18 17.80 -12.74 -0.31
N GLN A 19 17.06 -12.56 -1.41
CA GLN A 19 17.47 -13.12 -2.69
C GLN A 19 18.54 -12.21 -3.28
N ALA A 20 19.75 -12.74 -3.45
CA ALA A 20 20.79 -12.05 -4.17
C ALA A 20 20.31 -11.89 -5.62
N PRO A 21 20.17 -10.66 -6.14
CA PRO A 21 19.80 -10.48 -7.55
C PRO A 21 20.89 -11.18 -8.37
N GLN A 22 20.51 -12.26 -9.06
CA GLN A 22 21.43 -12.98 -9.93
C GLN A 22 22.07 -11.95 -10.86
N ILE A 23 23.40 -11.87 -10.90
CA ILE A 23 24.14 -11.06 -11.88
C ILE A 23 24.03 -11.72 -13.27
N GLN A 24 22.85 -12.19 -13.64
CA GLN A 24 22.48 -12.28 -15.03
C GLN A 24 21.91 -10.92 -15.38
N ARG A 25 22.66 -10.17 -16.18
CA ARG A 25 22.11 -9.05 -16.93
C ARG A 25 20.82 -9.56 -17.55
N LYS A 26 19.66 -9.06 -17.11
CA LYS A 26 18.41 -9.36 -17.79
C LYS A 26 18.51 -8.67 -19.15
N ASP A 27 18.98 -9.42 -20.14
CA ASP A 27 19.00 -8.98 -21.53
C ASP A 27 17.56 -9.03 -22.04
N TYR A 28 16.85 -7.93 -21.81
CA TYR A 28 15.52 -7.72 -22.32
C TYR A 28 15.58 -7.46 -23.83
N SER A 29 14.65 -8.03 -24.59
CA SER A 29 14.55 -7.72 -26.03
C SER A 29 14.32 -6.22 -26.23
N ALA A 30 14.71 -5.69 -27.39
CA ALA A 30 14.53 -4.27 -27.72
C ALA A 30 13.04 -3.82 -27.62
N GLU A 31 12.11 -4.76 -27.78
CA GLU A 31 10.67 -4.56 -27.59
C GLU A 31 10.32 -4.28 -26.12
N VAL A 32 10.90 -5.04 -25.19
CA VAL A 32 10.64 -4.91 -23.74
C VAL A 32 11.27 -3.64 -23.18
N LEU A 33 12.45 -3.23 -23.65
CA LEU A 33 13.08 -1.97 -23.24
C LEU A 33 12.31 -0.73 -23.73
N ARG A 34 11.61 -0.82 -24.86
CA ARG A 34 10.74 0.25 -25.37
C ARG A 34 9.50 0.49 -24.52
N LEU A 35 9.09 -0.51 -23.72
CA LEU A 35 7.90 -0.44 -22.88
C LEU A 35 8.17 0.21 -21.51
N GLY A 36 9.43 0.44 -21.11
CA GLY A 36 9.78 1.23 -19.92
C GLY A 36 9.39 0.61 -18.56
N VAL A 37 9.09 -0.69 -18.50
CA VAL A 37 8.62 -1.35 -17.26
C VAL A 37 9.78 -2.02 -16.52
N LEU A 38 10.27 -1.37 -15.46
CA LEU A 38 11.16 -1.98 -14.46
C LEU A 38 10.35 -2.28 -13.19
N GLY A 39 9.78 -3.48 -13.13
CA GLY A 39 9.26 -4.10 -11.90
C GLY A 39 7.86 -3.66 -11.47
N VAL A 40 6.87 -4.55 -11.64
CA VAL A 40 5.92 -5.05 -10.62
C VAL A 40 5.21 -6.22 -11.32
N GLU A 41 5.16 -7.38 -10.67
CA GLU A 41 4.34 -8.50 -11.13
C GLU A 41 2.87 -8.08 -11.00
N VAL A 42 2.27 -7.68 -12.12
CA VAL A 42 0.83 -7.37 -12.19
C VAL A 42 0.10 -8.70 -12.09
N LEU A 43 -0.53 -8.96 -10.94
CA LEU A 43 -1.53 -10.04 -10.83
C LEU A 43 -2.59 -9.82 -11.92
N PRO A 44 -3.11 -10.88 -12.57
CA PRO A 44 -4.10 -10.72 -13.63
C PRO A 44 -5.30 -9.88 -13.15
N ASP A 45 -5.53 -8.75 -13.84
CA ASP A 45 -6.65 -7.84 -13.63
C ASP A 45 -7.99 -8.54 -13.97
N ASP A 46 -8.59 -9.23 -13.00
CA ASP A 46 -10.02 -9.60 -13.05
C ASP A 46 -10.90 -8.57 -12.30
N TRP A 47 -10.33 -7.45 -11.85
CA TRP A 47 -11.08 -6.36 -11.22
C TRP A 47 -11.71 -5.44 -12.27
N VAL A 48 -12.98 -5.67 -12.58
CA VAL A 48 -13.80 -4.69 -13.31
C VAL A 48 -14.09 -3.52 -12.37
N ALA A 49 -13.59 -2.33 -12.72
CA ALA A 49 -13.94 -1.10 -12.01
C ALA A 49 -15.47 -0.97 -11.98
N GLN A 50 -16.06 -0.90 -10.79
CA GLN A 50 -17.50 -0.68 -10.68
C GLN A 50 -17.83 0.68 -11.32
N PRO A 51 -18.82 0.77 -12.21
CA PRO A 51 -19.17 2.04 -12.81
C PRO A 51 -19.72 2.98 -11.76
N VAL A 52 -19.44 4.27 -11.92
CA VAL A 52 -20.12 5.34 -11.19
C VAL A 52 -21.60 5.26 -11.50
N GLN A 53 -22.44 5.27 -10.48
CA GLN A 53 -23.89 5.16 -10.63
C GLN A 53 -24.58 6.42 -10.09
N SER A 54 -25.47 7.02 -10.89
CA SER A 54 -26.25 8.18 -10.47
C SER A 54 -27.73 7.81 -10.38
N TYR A 55 -28.34 8.09 -9.23
CA TYR A 55 -29.75 7.83 -8.95
C TYR A 55 -30.48 9.13 -8.64
N ALA A 56 -31.73 9.25 -9.09
CA ALA A 56 -32.59 10.38 -8.70
C ALA A 56 -32.97 10.27 -7.22
N VAL A 57 -32.91 11.40 -6.51
CA VAL A 57 -33.34 11.51 -5.12
C VAL A 57 -34.71 12.16 -5.12
N GLU A 58 -35.72 11.40 -4.69
CA GLU A 58 -37.07 11.91 -4.53
C GLU A 58 -37.58 11.71 -3.12
N VAL A 59 -38.24 12.73 -2.60
CA VAL A 59 -38.77 12.79 -1.25
C VAL A 59 -40.28 12.61 -1.30
N SER A 60 -40.82 11.88 -0.34
CA SER A 60 -42.27 11.75 -0.15
C SER A 60 -42.60 11.88 1.34
N PHE A 61 -43.67 12.60 1.65
CA PHE A 61 -44.20 12.74 3.01
C PHE A 61 -45.33 11.75 3.32
N ASP A 62 -45.83 11.03 2.31
CA ASP A 62 -46.96 10.10 2.40
C ASP A 62 -46.66 8.71 1.79
N ALA A 63 -45.45 8.49 1.25
CA ALA A 63 -45.02 7.31 0.51
C ALA A 63 -45.86 6.98 -0.74
N GLN A 64 -46.62 7.94 -1.26
CA GLN A 64 -47.45 7.77 -2.46
C GLN A 64 -47.13 8.84 -3.50
N THR A 65 -46.93 10.08 -3.05
CA THR A 65 -46.57 11.21 -3.89
C THR A 65 -45.10 11.53 -3.67
N TYR A 66 -44.28 11.26 -4.68
CA TYR A 66 -42.86 11.58 -4.68
C TYR A 66 -42.61 12.88 -5.43
N THR A 67 -41.55 13.59 -5.06
CA THR A 67 -41.07 14.75 -5.83
C THR A 67 -40.60 14.32 -7.23
N SER A 68 -40.36 15.29 -8.11
CA SER A 68 -39.62 15.12 -9.38
C SER A 68 -38.58 16.22 -9.50
N SER A 69 -37.70 16.28 -8.50
CA SER A 69 -36.76 17.40 -8.34
C SER A 69 -35.62 17.39 -9.36
N GLY A 70 -35.32 16.22 -9.95
CA GLY A 70 -34.17 16.05 -10.84
C GLY A 70 -32.82 16.07 -10.10
N ILE A 71 -32.82 16.14 -8.77
CA ILE A 71 -31.62 16.05 -7.94
C ILE A 71 -31.11 14.61 -8.01
N THR A 72 -29.79 14.45 -8.18
CA THR A 72 -29.16 13.13 -8.27
C THR A 72 -28.15 12.91 -7.15
N TYR A 73 -28.08 11.67 -6.66
CA TYR A 73 -27.03 11.17 -5.80
C TYR A 73 -26.13 10.24 -6.60
N THR A 74 -24.82 10.40 -6.46
CA THR A 74 -23.84 9.61 -7.20
C THR A 74 -23.08 8.68 -6.27
N TYR A 75 -23.22 7.38 -6.50
CA TYR A 75 -22.45 6.33 -5.84
C TYR A 75 -21.12 6.13 -6.55
N TYR A 76 -20.05 6.18 -5.77
CA TYR A 76 -18.70 5.89 -6.21
C TYR A 76 -18.25 4.52 -5.70
N PRO A 77 -17.41 3.81 -6.46
CA PRO A 77 -16.77 2.60 -5.97
C PRO A 77 -15.91 2.89 -4.74
N SER A 78 -15.93 2.00 -3.74
CA SER A 78 -15.06 2.14 -2.58
C SER A 78 -13.57 2.10 -2.97
N PRO A 79 -12.71 2.90 -2.32
CA PRO A 79 -11.26 2.86 -2.52
C PRO A 79 -10.70 1.48 -2.18
N GLN A 80 -9.66 1.07 -2.90
CA GLN A 80 -8.98 -0.21 -2.70
C GLN A 80 -7.48 -0.02 -2.66
N VAL A 81 -6.83 -0.66 -1.69
CA VAL A 81 -5.37 -0.70 -1.55
C VAL A 81 -4.89 -2.12 -1.86
N ASP A 82 -4.09 -2.25 -2.90
CA ASP A 82 -3.56 -3.54 -3.36
C ASP A 82 -2.12 -3.76 -2.91
N LEU A 83 -1.30 -2.71 -2.98
CA LEU A 83 0.14 -2.78 -2.69
C LEU A 83 0.64 -1.54 -1.95
N LEU A 84 1.56 -1.77 -1.02
CA LEU A 84 2.24 -0.72 -0.27
C LEU A 84 3.72 -0.66 -0.66
N THR A 85 4.24 0.54 -0.87
CA THR A 85 5.65 0.76 -1.18
C THR A 85 6.24 1.88 -0.32
N PRO A 86 7.13 1.57 0.65
CA PRO A 86 7.50 0.21 1.08
C PRO A 86 6.34 -0.50 1.80
N SER A 87 6.37 -1.84 1.86
CA SER A 87 5.40 -2.65 2.61
C SER A 87 5.76 -2.81 4.10
N SER A 88 6.82 -2.13 4.55
CA SER A 88 7.33 -2.20 5.91
C SER A 88 8.24 -1.02 6.26
N GLY A 89 8.38 -0.70 7.54
CA GLY A 89 9.26 0.38 7.99
C GLY A 89 9.45 0.44 9.51
N SER A 90 10.41 1.24 9.96
CA SER A 90 10.82 1.40 11.37
C SER A 90 9.86 2.28 12.18
N LYS A 91 9.81 2.08 13.51
CA LYS A 91 9.21 3.04 14.45
C LYS A 91 10.22 4.16 14.71
N GLY A 92 9.90 5.38 14.26
CA GLY A 92 10.61 6.60 14.67
C GLY A 92 11.13 7.46 13.53
N ASP A 93 11.27 6.90 12.33
CA ASP A 93 11.64 7.70 11.16
C ASP A 93 10.38 8.28 10.52
N ALA A 94 9.99 9.48 10.95
CA ALA A 94 8.95 10.31 10.33
C ALA A 94 9.20 10.58 8.83
N THR A 95 10.33 10.12 8.30
CA THR A 95 10.77 10.17 6.91
C THR A 95 10.21 9.07 6.03
N VAL A 96 9.69 7.96 6.59
CA VAL A 96 9.15 6.87 5.75
C VAL A 96 7.82 7.30 5.14
N ILE A 97 7.86 7.49 3.83
CA ILE A 97 6.67 7.75 3.01
C ILE A 97 6.21 6.42 2.44
N VAL A 98 4.95 6.07 2.69
CA VAL A 98 4.31 4.88 2.14
C VAL A 98 3.41 5.31 0.99
N VAL A 99 3.65 4.74 -0.19
CA VAL A 99 2.78 4.86 -1.35
C VAL A 99 1.81 3.68 -1.36
N LEU A 100 0.52 4.00 -1.34
CA LEU A 100 -0.59 3.06 -1.43
C LEU A 100 -1.00 2.99 -2.90
N ASN A 101 -0.76 1.86 -3.54
CA ASN A 101 -1.18 1.58 -4.91
C ASN A 101 -2.47 0.76 -4.90
N GLY A 102 -3.40 1.14 -5.76
CA GLY A 102 -4.65 0.39 -5.93
C GLY A 102 -5.62 1.05 -6.91
N ALA A 103 -6.87 1.21 -6.49
CA ALA A 103 -7.95 1.66 -7.36
C ALA A 103 -8.98 2.56 -6.65
N ASN A 104 -9.70 3.34 -7.45
CA ASN A 104 -10.82 4.18 -7.04
C ASN A 104 -10.45 5.26 -6.01
N PHE A 105 -9.20 5.71 -6.00
CA PHE A 105 -8.85 6.91 -5.25
C PHE A 105 -9.36 8.15 -5.96
N ARG A 106 -9.72 9.17 -5.20
CA ARG A 106 -10.33 10.39 -5.72
C ARG A 106 -9.90 11.60 -4.91
N ASP A 107 -9.91 12.76 -5.56
CA ASP A 107 -9.58 14.07 -4.99
C ASP A 107 -10.79 15.01 -4.86
N ASP A 108 -11.96 14.59 -5.35
CA ASP A 108 -13.21 15.35 -5.26
C ASP A 108 -13.90 15.25 -3.90
N ILE A 109 -13.42 14.36 -3.02
CA ILE A 109 -13.93 14.20 -1.66
C ILE A 109 -12.95 14.87 -0.69
N ALA A 110 -13.48 15.73 0.17
CA ALA A 110 -12.70 16.43 1.16
C ALA A 110 -12.22 15.45 2.25
N ASN A 111 -10.94 15.58 2.62
CA ASN A 111 -10.32 14.94 3.78
C ASN A 111 -9.92 13.45 3.63
N PRO A 112 -9.12 13.07 2.61
CA PRO A 112 -8.57 11.74 2.53
C PRO A 112 -7.68 11.41 3.75
N ARG A 113 -7.92 10.24 4.33
CA ARG A 113 -7.21 9.71 5.49
C ARG A 113 -6.75 8.28 5.23
N CYS A 114 -5.67 7.88 5.89
CA CYS A 114 -5.26 6.49 5.97
C CYS A 114 -5.04 6.09 7.41
N ARG A 115 -5.18 4.79 7.67
CA ARG A 115 -5.04 4.22 9.01
C ARG A 115 -4.25 2.94 8.93
N PHE A 116 -3.29 2.79 9.84
CA PHE A 116 -2.45 1.60 9.99
C PHE A 116 -2.96 0.82 11.20
N GLY A 117 -3.73 -0.24 10.95
CA GLY A 117 -4.37 -1.06 11.96
C GLY A 117 -5.69 -0.48 12.48
N VAL A 118 -6.66 -1.37 12.77
CA VAL A 118 -7.97 -0.98 13.32
C VAL A 118 -7.75 -0.29 14.67
N GLY A 119 -8.31 0.91 14.83
CA GLY A 119 -8.12 1.73 16.04
C GLY A 119 -6.80 2.53 16.07
N GLY A 120 -5.96 2.43 15.04
CA GLY A 120 -4.78 3.26 14.87
C GLY A 120 -5.11 4.73 14.56
N PRO A 121 -4.10 5.63 14.62
CA PRO A 121 -4.30 7.04 14.33
C PRO A 121 -4.77 7.26 12.88
N MET A 122 -5.66 8.23 12.70
CA MET A 122 -6.08 8.69 11.37
C MET A 122 -5.05 9.69 10.84
N LEU A 123 -4.36 9.30 9.79
CA LEU A 123 -3.26 10.07 9.20
C LEU A 123 -3.75 10.77 7.94
N GLU A 124 -3.19 11.94 7.66
CA GLU A 124 -3.49 12.63 6.40
C GLU A 124 -2.94 11.82 5.23
N ALA A 125 -3.79 11.57 4.24
CA ALA A 125 -3.38 10.95 2.98
C ALA A 125 -3.34 12.00 1.88
N SER A 126 -2.31 11.98 1.03
CA SER A 126 -2.23 12.84 -0.14
C SER A 126 -2.63 12.06 -1.39
N PHE A 127 -3.60 12.58 -2.13
CA PHE A 127 -3.95 12.04 -3.43
C PHE A 127 -2.81 12.28 -4.43
N LEU A 128 -2.40 11.23 -5.15
CA LEU A 128 -1.43 11.35 -6.25
C LEU A 128 -2.11 11.09 -7.60
N SER A 129 -2.94 10.04 -7.67
CA SER A 129 -3.75 9.69 -8.84
C SER A 129 -4.90 8.77 -8.42
N SER A 130 -5.79 8.43 -9.35
CA SER A 130 -6.85 7.45 -9.11
C SER A 130 -6.38 6.04 -8.73
N ARG A 131 -5.06 5.78 -8.86
CA ARG A 131 -4.41 4.52 -8.51
C ARG A 131 -3.32 4.63 -7.46
N ALA A 132 -2.99 5.85 -7.01
CA ALA A 132 -1.96 6.05 -6.00
C ALA A 132 -2.33 7.12 -4.97
N MET A 133 -2.11 6.80 -3.69
CA MET A 133 -2.16 7.73 -2.57
C MET A 133 -0.88 7.65 -1.75
N MET A 134 -0.56 8.70 -1.02
CA MET A 134 0.61 8.77 -0.18
C MET A 134 0.21 8.96 1.28
N CYS A 135 0.86 8.22 2.17
CA CYS A 135 0.70 8.36 3.61
C CYS A 135 2.04 8.39 4.33
N ARG A 136 2.04 9.06 5.49
CA ARG A 136 3.17 9.07 6.41
C ARG A 136 2.75 8.41 7.72
N PRO A 137 3.05 7.12 7.91
CA PRO A 137 2.80 6.43 9.17
C PRO A 137 3.37 7.22 10.34
N GLN A 138 2.59 7.41 11.39
CA GLN A 138 3.10 7.84 12.69
C GLN A 138 3.31 6.63 13.59
N THR A 139 4.11 6.80 14.64
CA THR A 139 4.52 5.75 15.59
C THR A 139 3.38 4.80 15.97
N VAL A 140 3.47 3.53 15.55
CA VAL A 140 2.60 2.43 15.98
C VAL A 140 3.43 1.44 16.81
N ASP A 141 2.77 0.65 17.65
CA ASP A 141 3.41 -0.33 18.53
C ASP A 141 4.06 -1.51 17.76
N MET A 142 5.11 -2.05 18.37
CA MET A 142 6.12 -2.94 17.75
C MET A 142 5.56 -4.28 17.24
N GLY A 143 6.17 -4.84 16.19
CA GLY A 143 6.06 -6.26 15.83
C GLY A 143 4.72 -6.68 15.28
N GLN A 144 3.84 -5.73 14.96
CA GLN A 144 2.51 -6.01 14.44
C GLN A 144 2.47 -5.85 12.92
N ARG A 145 1.94 -6.88 12.27
CA ARG A 145 1.45 -6.81 10.92
C ARG A 145 0.04 -6.24 10.98
N VAL A 146 -0.16 -5.07 10.40
CA VAL A 146 -1.46 -4.38 10.40
C VAL A 146 -1.98 -4.23 8.98
N LEU A 147 -3.30 -4.11 8.85
CA LEU A 147 -3.93 -3.72 7.59
C LEU A 147 -3.90 -2.20 7.45
N VAL A 148 -3.62 -1.73 6.23
CA VAL A 148 -3.65 -0.31 5.89
C VAL A 148 -4.92 -0.01 5.11
N GLU A 149 -5.70 0.91 5.67
CA GLU A 149 -7.01 1.27 5.16
C GLU A 149 -7.01 2.72 4.70
N VAL A 150 -7.85 3.03 3.72
CA VAL A 150 -8.06 4.38 3.20
C VAL A 150 -9.51 4.79 3.41
N SER A 151 -9.68 6.04 3.81
CA SER A 151 -10.95 6.74 3.81
C SER A 151 -10.84 7.97 2.92
N LEU A 152 -11.79 8.17 2.01
CA LEU A 152 -11.80 9.38 1.17
C LEU A 152 -12.52 10.55 1.85
N ASN A 153 -13.41 10.28 2.80
CA ASN A 153 -14.17 11.30 3.54
C ASN A 153 -13.71 11.50 4.99
N GLY A 154 -12.72 10.72 5.44
CA GLY A 154 -12.17 10.77 6.79
C GLY A 154 -12.98 10.02 7.85
N TYR A 155 -14.06 9.34 7.48
CA TYR A 155 -14.95 8.61 8.40
C TYR A 155 -15.08 7.13 8.05
N ASP A 156 -15.32 6.84 6.77
CA ASP A 156 -15.63 5.49 6.31
C ASP A 156 -14.35 4.78 5.84
N PHE A 157 -14.04 3.63 6.44
CA PHE A 157 -12.88 2.80 6.12
C PHE A 157 -13.32 1.40 5.72
N GLU A 158 -12.74 0.87 4.65
CA GLU A 158 -13.12 -0.42 4.07
C GLU A 158 -12.05 -1.48 4.35
N VAL A 159 -12.23 -2.24 5.44
CA VAL A 159 -11.25 -3.21 5.95
C VAL A 159 -10.90 -4.29 4.92
N HIS A 160 -11.87 -4.72 4.11
CA HIS A 160 -11.72 -5.85 3.18
C HIS A 160 -10.91 -5.52 1.91
N LYS A 161 -10.56 -4.25 1.71
CA LYS A 161 -9.82 -3.75 0.53
C LYS A 161 -8.51 -3.09 0.95
N SER A 162 -7.79 -3.77 1.84
CA SER A 162 -6.59 -3.28 2.51
C SER A 162 -5.37 -4.14 2.22
N ALA A 163 -4.19 -3.52 2.31
CA ALA A 163 -2.91 -4.21 2.17
C ALA A 163 -2.20 -4.27 3.52
N ALA A 164 -1.39 -5.31 3.74
CA ALA A 164 -0.68 -5.48 5.00
C ALA A 164 0.63 -4.67 5.04
N TYR A 165 0.87 -3.99 6.16
CA TYR A 165 2.12 -3.29 6.47
C TYR A 165 2.77 -3.88 7.73
N SER A 166 4.09 -4.03 7.71
CA SER A 166 4.86 -4.55 8.84
C SER A 166 5.70 -3.47 9.51
N PHE A 167 5.46 -3.22 10.80
CA PHE A 167 6.31 -2.33 11.59
C PHE A 167 7.51 -3.08 12.16
N PHE A 168 8.71 -2.63 11.83
CA PHE A 168 9.95 -3.01 12.50
C PHE A 168 10.29 -1.96 13.57
N GLY A 169 11.04 -2.33 14.60
CA GLY A 169 11.41 -1.41 15.68
C GLY A 169 12.45 -0.37 15.24
N VAL A 170 13.58 -0.29 15.95
CA VAL A 170 14.78 0.37 15.45
C VAL A 170 15.27 -0.41 14.23
N ALA A 171 15.74 0.28 13.18
CA ALA A 171 16.35 -0.38 12.03
C ALA A 171 17.47 -1.31 12.55
N PRO A 172 17.32 -2.64 12.41
CA PRO A 172 18.25 -3.57 13.02
C PRO A 172 19.59 -3.43 12.30
N VAL A 173 20.69 -3.35 13.05
CA VAL A 173 22.02 -3.13 12.47
C VAL A 173 22.57 -4.49 12.01
N PRO A 174 22.88 -4.68 10.72
CA PRO A 174 23.44 -5.95 10.25
C PRO A 174 24.79 -6.18 10.92
N VAL A 175 24.92 -7.30 11.63
CA VAL A 175 26.16 -7.73 12.30
C VAL A 175 26.95 -8.71 11.44
N SER A 176 26.26 -9.49 10.61
CA SER A 176 26.88 -10.46 9.72
C SER A 176 26.03 -10.68 8.47
N ALA A 177 26.68 -11.07 7.37
CA ALA A 177 26.01 -11.49 6.15
C ALA A 177 26.77 -12.69 5.56
N ARG A 178 26.04 -13.76 5.24
CA ARG A 178 26.57 -14.99 4.65
C ARG A 178 25.85 -15.29 3.35
N LEU A 179 26.61 -15.48 2.28
CA LEU A 179 26.07 -15.91 1.01
C LEU A 179 25.85 -17.42 1.04
N SER A 180 24.75 -17.89 0.47
CA SER A 180 24.48 -19.31 0.31
C SER A 180 25.50 -19.99 -0.60
N GLU A 181 25.64 -21.31 -0.49
CA GLU A 181 26.49 -22.11 -1.39
C GLU A 181 26.05 -22.02 -2.86
N SER A 182 24.77 -21.70 -3.09
CA SER A 182 24.21 -21.46 -4.42
C SER A 182 24.47 -20.05 -4.97
N TYR A 183 25.03 -19.13 -4.17
CA TYR A 183 25.21 -17.71 -4.50
C TYR A 183 23.89 -16.96 -4.80
N CYS A 184 22.75 -17.57 -4.50
CA CYS A 184 21.42 -17.02 -4.79
C CYS A 184 20.76 -16.34 -3.60
N GLU A 185 21.24 -16.62 -2.38
CA GLU A 185 20.64 -16.12 -1.16
C GLU A 185 21.71 -15.47 -0.28
N LEU A 186 21.33 -14.41 0.41
CA LEU A 186 22.13 -13.74 1.42
C LEU A 186 21.39 -13.82 2.75
N ASP A 187 21.92 -14.60 3.67
CA ASP A 187 21.45 -14.67 5.05
C ASP A 187 22.12 -13.53 5.85
N ILE A 188 21.32 -12.64 6.43
CA ILE A 188 21.78 -11.47 7.18
C ILE A 188 21.34 -11.63 8.63
N GLU A 189 22.30 -11.52 9.55
CA GLU A 189 22.06 -11.46 10.98
C GLU A 189 22.09 -10.00 11.45
N PHE A 190 21.24 -9.67 12.41
CA PHE A 190 21.17 -8.34 12.99
C PHE A 190 21.33 -8.32 14.51
N ASP A 191 21.86 -7.20 15.00
CA ASP A 191 21.71 -6.82 16.41
C ASP A 191 20.35 -6.15 16.61
N VAL A 192 19.57 -6.67 17.55
CA VAL A 192 18.33 -6.05 17.99
C VAL A 192 18.67 -5.29 19.26
N LEU A 193 18.98 -4.00 19.13
CA LEU A 193 19.16 -3.14 20.29
C LEU A 193 17.84 -3.13 21.07
N THR A 194 17.86 -3.77 22.25
CA THR A 194 16.72 -3.88 23.17
C THR A 194 16.36 -2.55 23.81
#